data_AF-K9TSJ2-F1
#
_entry.id   AF-K9TSJ2-F1
#
_cell.length_a   1.000
_cell.length_b   1.000
_cell.length_c   1.000
_cell.angle_alpha   90.00
_cell.angle_beta   90.00
_cell.angle_gamma   90.00
#
_symmetry.space_group_name_H-M   'P 1'
#
loop_
_entity.id
_entity.type
_entity.pdbx_description
1 polymer ?
#
loop_
_entity_poly.entity_id
_entity_poly.type
_entity_poly.pdbx_seq_one_letter_code
_entity_poly.pdbx_strand_id
1 'polypeptide(L)'
;MSKPIGVSPQPTEPKQQIHPTPDPDSPSGVLIPATIEEAVAELEKMLHPDLIEEIRNETESEFLASQHFELGLWIRLSWRLWRVSIPNKLIQCFQSMEIHHPDAMSSFLLIALWHHLHYSAT
;
A
#
# COMPACT_ATOMS: atom_id res chain seq x y z
N MET A 1 13.78 -48.64 -11.82
CA MET A 1 12.98 -47.78 -10.92
C MET A 1 13.60 -46.40 -10.94
N SER A 2 13.04 -45.48 -11.73
CA SER A 2 13.53 -44.10 -11.83
C SER A 2 12.97 -43.27 -10.68
N LYS A 3 13.84 -42.59 -9.92
CA LYS A 3 13.41 -41.61 -8.92
C LYS A 3 12.70 -40.44 -9.62
N PRO A 4 11.66 -39.85 -9.02
CA PRO A 4 11.05 -38.65 -9.56
C PRO A 4 12.04 -37.50 -9.48
N ILE A 5 12.09 -36.71 -10.55
CA ILE A 5 12.83 -35.45 -10.60
C ILE A 5 12.18 -34.53 -9.55
N GLY A 6 12.93 -34.20 -8.50
CA GLY A 6 12.50 -33.22 -7.52
C GLY A 6 12.29 -31.89 -8.23
N VAL A 7 11.07 -31.38 -8.19
CA VAL A 7 10.80 -29.99 -8.53
C VAL A 7 11.62 -29.15 -7.55
N SER A 8 12.63 -28.46 -8.07
CA SER A 8 13.37 -27.47 -7.30
C SER A 8 12.36 -26.44 -6.78
N PRO A 9 12.34 -26.10 -5.48
CA PRO A 9 11.45 -25.05 -5.00
C PRO A 9 11.75 -23.78 -5.82
N GLN A 10 10.70 -23.21 -6.42
CA GLN A 10 10.79 -21.88 -7.02
C GLN A 10 11.30 -20.92 -5.94
N PRO A 11 12.16 -19.94 -6.26
CA PRO A 11 12.53 -18.90 -5.31
C PRO A 11 11.23 -18.27 -4.78
N THR A 12 11.00 -18.37 -3.48
CA THR A 12 9.87 -17.67 -2.84
C THR A 12 10.10 -16.18 -3.01
N GLU A 13 9.16 -15.47 -3.63
CA GLU A 13 9.23 -14.02 -3.77
C GLU A 13 9.45 -13.39 -2.37
N PRO A 14 10.28 -12.34 -2.24
CA PRO A 14 10.50 -11.68 -0.96
C PRO A 14 9.18 -11.11 -0.44
N LYS A 15 8.86 -11.34 0.84
CA LYS A 15 7.64 -10.85 1.50
C LYS A 15 7.42 -9.33 1.41
N GLN A 16 8.52 -8.57 1.26
CA GLN A 16 8.52 -7.11 1.13
C GLN A 16 8.24 -6.62 -0.30
N GLN A 17 8.03 -7.54 -1.26
CA GLN A 17 7.73 -7.18 -2.63
C GLN A 17 6.28 -6.69 -2.73
N ILE A 18 6.10 -5.56 -3.41
CA ILE A 18 4.79 -4.98 -3.72
C ILE A 18 4.58 -4.94 -5.23
N HIS A 19 3.32 -5.04 -5.65
CA HIS A 19 2.91 -5.14 -7.04
C HIS A 19 1.87 -4.07 -7.38
N PRO A 20 2.26 -2.78 -7.42
CA PRO A 20 1.35 -1.69 -7.73
C PRO A 20 0.79 -1.85 -9.15
N THR A 21 -0.46 -1.48 -9.34
CA THR A 21 -1.13 -1.50 -10.65
C THR A 21 -0.40 -0.53 -11.60
N PRO A 22 0.12 -1.01 -12.74
CA PRO A 22 0.75 -0.13 -13.72
C PRO A 22 -0.26 0.82 -14.36
N ASP A 23 0.15 2.07 -14.58
CA ASP A 23 -0.61 3.06 -15.34
C ASP A 23 0.36 3.89 -16.18
N PRO A 24 0.44 3.67 -17.52
CA PRO A 24 1.37 4.38 -18.38
C PRO A 24 1.02 5.86 -18.57
N ASP A 25 -0.22 6.25 -18.31
CA ASP A 25 -0.68 7.64 -18.39
C ASP A 25 -0.42 8.40 -17.08
N SER A 26 -0.17 7.65 -15.99
CA SER A 26 0.22 8.23 -14.71
C SER A 26 1.66 8.77 -14.74
N PRO A 27 1.90 9.96 -14.19
CA PRO A 27 3.22 10.57 -14.19
C PRO A 27 4.22 9.90 -13.20
N SER A 28 3.82 8.83 -12.53
CA SER A 28 4.70 7.93 -11.76
C SER A 28 4.73 6.49 -12.31
N GLY A 29 4.01 6.20 -13.40
CA GLY A 29 3.93 4.86 -14.01
C GLY A 29 3.05 3.85 -13.26
N VAL A 30 2.41 4.27 -12.16
CA VAL A 30 1.49 3.46 -11.36
C VAL A 30 0.16 4.19 -11.17
N LEU A 31 -0.91 3.42 -10.98
CA LEU A 31 -2.22 3.95 -10.66
C LEU A 31 -2.11 4.86 -9.43
N ILE A 32 -2.61 6.08 -9.57
CA ILE A 32 -2.82 7.00 -8.45
C ILE A 32 -4.32 6.99 -8.14
N PRO A 33 -4.75 6.43 -6.99
CA PRO A 33 -6.15 6.41 -6.58
C PRO A 33 -6.78 7.79 -6.56
N ALA A 34 -8.10 7.89 -6.65
CA ALA A 34 -8.82 9.16 -6.53
C ALA A 34 -9.46 9.37 -5.15
N THR A 35 -9.77 8.30 -4.42
CA THR A 35 -10.40 8.34 -3.09
C THR A 35 -9.62 7.50 -2.07
N ILE A 36 -10.01 7.59 -0.79
CA ILE A 36 -9.44 6.77 0.29
C ILE A 36 -9.77 5.30 0.07
N GLU A 37 -10.99 4.99 -0.35
CA GLU A 37 -11.45 3.61 -0.59
C GLU A 37 -10.68 2.96 -1.74
N GLU A 38 -10.51 3.68 -2.85
CA GLU A 38 -9.67 3.22 -3.96
C GLU A 38 -8.22 3.04 -3.54
N ALA A 39 -7.71 3.92 -2.67
CA ALA A 39 -6.35 3.82 -2.16
C ALA A 39 -6.15 2.60 -1.26
N VAL A 40 -7.09 2.33 -0.36
CA VAL A 40 -7.04 1.13 0.49
C VAL A 40 -7.14 -0.15 -0.35
N ALA A 41 -8.05 -0.19 -1.33
CA ALA A 41 -8.19 -1.33 -2.22
C ALA A 41 -6.92 -1.59 -3.05
N GLU A 42 -6.27 -0.52 -3.54
CA GLU A 42 -5.01 -0.64 -4.28
C GLU A 42 -3.86 -1.09 -3.36
N LEU A 43 -3.83 -0.62 -2.09
CA LEU A 43 -2.86 -1.10 -1.11
C LEU A 43 -3.04 -2.58 -0.81
N GLU A 44 -4.26 -3.02 -0.47
CA GLU A 44 -4.51 -4.44 -0.21
C GLU A 44 -4.11 -5.33 -1.40
N LYS A 45 -4.43 -4.88 -2.62
CA LYS A 45 -4.09 -5.59 -3.86
C LYS A 45 -2.58 -5.66 -4.11
N MET A 46 -1.82 -4.62 -3.80
CA MET A 46 -0.39 -4.58 -4.13
C MET A 46 0.48 -5.37 -3.17
N LEU A 47 0.01 -5.60 -1.93
CA LEU A 47 0.81 -6.25 -0.89
C LEU A 47 0.83 -7.77 -1.10
N HIS A 48 1.98 -8.37 -0.82
CA HIS A 48 2.09 -9.83 -0.81
C HIS A 48 1.15 -10.43 0.26
N PRO A 49 0.48 -11.57 0.00
CA PRO A 49 -0.44 -12.18 0.96
C PRO A 49 0.16 -12.43 2.35
N ASP A 50 1.40 -12.89 2.42
CA ASP A 50 2.11 -13.07 3.70
C ASP A 50 2.23 -11.78 4.50
N LEU A 51 2.45 -10.64 3.84
CA LEU A 51 2.51 -9.35 4.51
C LEU A 51 1.12 -8.94 5.00
N ILE A 52 0.05 -9.18 4.24
CA ILE A 52 -1.32 -8.97 4.70
C ILE A 52 -1.61 -9.77 5.98
N GLU A 53 -1.20 -11.03 6.02
CA GLU A 53 -1.37 -11.88 7.21
C GLU A 53 -0.52 -11.39 8.40
N GLU A 54 0.70 -10.90 8.16
CA GLU A 54 1.51 -10.26 9.21
C GLU A 54 0.79 -9.02 9.78
N ILE A 55 0.26 -8.14 8.92
CA ILE A 55 -0.49 -6.94 9.35
C ILE A 55 -1.72 -7.31 10.18
N ARG A 56 -2.44 -8.38 9.82
CA ARG A 56 -3.60 -8.89 10.57
C ARG A 56 -3.27 -9.39 11.97
N ASN A 57 -1.99 -9.67 12.25
CA ASN A 57 -1.50 -10.12 13.55
C ASN A 57 -0.78 -9.01 14.34
N GLU A 58 -0.64 -7.81 13.76
CA GLU A 58 -0.04 -6.64 14.40
C GLU A 58 -1.11 -5.71 14.98
N THR A 59 -0.77 -5.03 16.07
CA THR A 59 -1.55 -3.86 16.51
C THR A 59 -1.39 -2.70 15.54
N GLU A 60 -2.35 -1.77 15.52
CA GLU A 60 -2.30 -0.56 14.68
C GLU A 60 -0.97 0.21 14.85
N SER A 61 -0.47 0.30 16.09
CA SER A 61 0.76 1.02 16.40
C SER A 61 2.02 0.28 15.93
N GLU A 62 2.05 -1.05 16.00
CA GLU A 62 3.18 -1.85 15.51
C GLU A 62 3.28 -1.75 14.00
N PHE A 63 2.14 -1.91 13.31
CA PHE A 63 2.04 -1.75 11.87
C PHE A 63 2.45 -0.36 11.40
N LEU A 64 1.93 0.68 12.05
CA LEU A 64 2.28 2.06 11.69
C LEU A 64 3.78 2.31 11.91
N ALA A 65 4.36 1.83 13.02
CA ALA A 65 5.78 2.00 13.31
C ALA A 65 6.69 1.29 12.30
N SER A 66 6.35 0.06 11.91
CA SER A 66 7.15 -0.74 10.96
C SER A 66 7.02 -0.20 9.53
N GLN A 67 5.82 0.20 9.11
CA GLN A 67 5.53 0.56 7.72
C GLN A 67 5.62 2.06 7.41
N HIS A 68 5.77 2.93 8.41
CA HIS A 68 5.87 4.37 8.18
C HIS A 68 7.00 4.76 7.21
N PHE A 69 8.18 4.14 7.33
CA PHE A 69 9.32 4.38 6.44
C PHE A 69 9.43 3.39 5.28
N GLU A 70 8.59 2.38 5.22
CA GLU A 70 8.55 1.42 4.12
C GLU A 70 7.38 1.79 3.18
N LEU A 71 6.23 1.14 3.35
CA LEU A 71 5.03 1.41 2.57
C LEU A 71 4.61 2.89 2.61
N GLY A 72 4.75 3.55 3.76
CA GLY A 72 4.49 4.98 3.90
C GLY A 72 5.39 5.87 3.00
N LEU A 73 6.70 5.57 2.91
CA LEU A 73 7.58 6.26 1.95
C LEU A 73 7.19 5.96 0.52
N TRP A 74 6.88 4.70 0.21
CA TRP A 74 6.46 4.32 -1.13
C TRP A 74 5.20 5.09 -1.57
N ILE A 75 4.16 5.16 -0.72
CA ILE A 75 2.92 5.91 -0.96
C ILE A 75 3.24 7.38 -1.30
N ARG A 76 4.06 8.03 -0.47
CA ARG A 76 4.38 9.46 -0.64
C ARG A 76 5.08 9.76 -1.96
N LEU A 77 5.97 8.86 -2.39
CA LEU A 77 6.76 9.02 -3.61
C LEU A 77 5.96 8.62 -4.85
N SER A 78 5.39 7.42 -4.84
CA SER A 78 4.72 6.81 -5.99
C SER A 78 3.37 7.46 -6.30
N TRP A 79 2.61 7.88 -5.28
CA TRP A 79 1.36 8.64 -5.47
C TRP A 79 1.56 10.15 -5.44
N ARG A 80 2.83 10.59 -5.43
CA ARG A 80 3.26 11.99 -5.61
C ARG A 80 2.64 12.96 -4.62
N LEU A 81 2.40 12.52 -3.38
CA LEU A 81 1.73 13.32 -2.35
C LEU A 81 2.45 14.64 -2.02
N TRP A 82 3.77 14.71 -2.22
CA TRP A 82 4.55 15.96 -2.09
C TRP A 82 4.24 17.03 -3.15
N ARG A 83 3.51 16.71 -4.22
CA ARG A 83 3.18 17.64 -5.31
C ARG A 83 1.89 18.41 -5.04
N VAL A 84 1.76 18.97 -3.84
CA VAL A 84 0.54 19.69 -3.40
C VAL A 84 0.19 20.91 -4.26
N SER A 85 1.14 21.47 -5.01
CA SER A 85 0.92 22.57 -5.97
C SER A 85 0.33 22.13 -7.31
N ILE A 86 0.37 20.82 -7.63
CA ILE A 86 -0.25 20.22 -8.82
C ILE A 86 -1.08 19.02 -8.32
N PRO A 87 -2.21 19.28 -7.64
CA PRO A 87 -2.89 18.26 -6.86
C PRO A 87 -3.64 17.27 -7.77
N ASN A 88 -3.36 15.99 -7.61
CA ASN A 88 -4.21 14.91 -8.13
C ASN A 88 -5.47 14.76 -7.25
N LYS A 89 -6.40 13.89 -7.67
CA LYS A 89 -7.67 13.68 -6.95
C LYS A 89 -7.49 13.20 -5.50
N LEU A 90 -6.50 12.33 -5.24
CA LEU A 90 -6.19 11.88 -3.89
C LEU A 90 -5.76 13.02 -2.97
N ILE A 91 -4.87 13.89 -3.45
CA ILE A 91 -4.45 15.08 -2.69
C ILE A 91 -5.65 15.98 -2.39
N GLN A 92 -6.54 16.20 -3.38
CA GLN A 92 -7.76 17.00 -3.17
C GLN A 92 -8.69 16.36 -2.13
N CYS A 93 -8.81 15.03 -2.14
CA CYS A 93 -9.55 14.29 -1.12
C CYS A 93 -8.99 14.57 0.28
N PHE A 94 -7.67 14.45 0.48
CA PHE A 94 -7.04 14.77 1.77
C PHE A 94 -7.20 16.23 2.19
N GLN A 95 -7.03 17.16 1.26
CA GLN A 95 -7.18 18.59 1.53
C GLN A 95 -8.61 18.93 1.97
N SER A 96 -9.63 18.26 1.43
CA SER A 96 -11.02 18.42 1.86
C SER A 96 -11.29 17.95 3.29
N MET A 97 -10.40 17.11 3.83
CA MET A 97 -10.41 16.64 5.22
C MET A 97 -9.41 17.41 6.11
N GLU A 98 -8.88 18.54 5.64
CA GLU A 98 -7.86 19.36 6.33
C GLU A 98 -6.52 18.63 6.61
N ILE A 99 -6.23 17.57 5.86
CA ILE A 99 -4.95 16.84 5.94
C ILE A 99 -4.05 17.33 4.80
N HIS A 100 -2.99 18.08 5.14
CA HIS A 100 -2.15 18.75 4.14
C HIS A 100 -0.73 18.18 3.99
N HIS A 101 -0.19 17.54 5.04
CA HIS A 101 1.17 17.06 5.02
C HIS A 101 1.24 15.62 4.48
N PRO A 102 2.11 15.29 3.51
CA PRO A 102 2.21 13.94 2.94
C PRO A 102 2.48 12.84 3.95
N ASP A 103 3.19 13.16 5.04
CA ASP A 103 3.40 12.25 6.16
C ASP A 103 2.10 11.86 6.87
N ALA A 104 1.23 12.85 7.11
CA ALA A 104 -0.08 12.63 7.70
C ALA A 104 -1.02 11.90 6.72
N MET A 105 -0.98 12.23 5.43
CA MET A 105 -1.77 11.56 4.39
C MET A 105 -1.42 10.07 4.28
N SER A 106 -0.12 9.75 4.22
CA SER A 106 0.35 8.35 4.16
C SER A 106 0.08 7.59 5.45
N SER A 107 0.28 8.20 6.62
CA SER A 107 -0.07 7.57 7.91
C SER A 107 -1.57 7.30 8.02
N PHE A 108 -2.41 8.22 7.52
CA PHE A 108 -3.86 8.01 7.45
C PHE A 108 -4.22 6.79 6.59
N LEU A 109 -3.58 6.63 5.43
CA LEU A 109 -3.83 5.48 4.54
C LEU A 109 -3.37 4.16 5.17
N LEU A 110 -2.24 4.16 5.89
CA LEU A 110 -1.79 2.98 6.64
C LEU A 110 -2.83 2.61 7.71
N ILE A 111 -3.29 3.58 8.50
CA ILE A 111 -4.33 3.33 9.51
C ILE A 111 -5.61 2.81 8.87
N ALA A 112 -6.04 3.41 7.75
CA ALA A 112 -7.24 3.00 7.02
C ALA A 112 -7.12 1.56 6.47
N LEU A 113 -5.94 1.18 5.96
CA LEU A 113 -5.65 -0.20 5.55
C LEU A 113 -5.72 -1.16 6.74
N TRP A 114 -5.11 -0.81 7.87
CA TRP A 114 -5.14 -1.65 9.07
C TRP A 114 -6.59 -1.84 9.57
N HIS A 115 -7.40 -0.78 9.61
CA HIS A 115 -8.84 -0.88 9.93
C HIS A 115 -9.59 -1.74 8.93
N HIS A 116 -9.30 -1.59 7.63
CA HIS A 116 -9.94 -2.37 6.59
C HIS A 116 -9.72 -3.87 6.81
N LEU A 117 -8.48 -4.27 7.10
CA LEU A 117 -8.13 -5.67 7.34
C LEU A 117 -8.75 -6.22 8.64
N HIS A 118 -8.92 -5.41 9.69
CA HIS A 118 -9.40 -5.91 10.99
C HIS A 118 -10.93 -5.87 11.19
N TYR A 119 -11.61 -4.91 10.56
CA TYR A 119 -13.01 -4.61 10.88
C TYR A 119 -13.97 -4.71 9.70
N SER A 120 -13.48 -4.87 8.47
CA SER A 120 -14.35 -5.14 7.33
C SER A 120 -14.66 -6.65 7.31
N ALA A 121 -15.84 -7.02 7.82
CA ALA A 121 -16.35 -8.38 7.68
C ALA A 121 -16.47 -8.74 6.19
N THR A 122 -15.86 -9.86 5.78
CA THR A 122 -16.16 -10.52 4.51
C THR A 122 -17.48 -11.27 4.60
#